data_AF-A0A371WHX9-F1
#
_entry.id   AF-A0A371WHX9-F1
#
_cell.length_a   1.000
_cell.length_b   1.000
_cell.length_c   1.000
_cell.angle_alpha   90.00
_cell.angle_beta   90.00
_cell.angle_gamma   90.00
#
_symmetry.space_group_name_H-M   'P 1'
#
loop_
_entity.id
_entity.type
_entity.pdbx_description
1 polymer ?
#
loop_
_entity_poly.entity_id
_entity_poly.type
_entity_poly.pdbx_seq_one_letter_code
_entity_poly.pdbx_strand_id
1 'polypeptide(L)'
;MSEPSRSRYHGCRVPAEPQATFGGVWGATGQLRNGWRTYVDIGNARAITSQESELKFRLTADDVANIRARSILTPLSWRKEVLQSTYFDTSDHLLHKAGVSLRLRKSAHRIVQTLKYESPAFASLFLRREYEIRVPRPILDLDHVRRHCPARLAKHIDDKLKAVFCVDVERTNWTLHWNGSDIIASLDEGIIQAGGKRQPIRELEIELRHGAIADAFDLARALAKVACLEIATTSKAERGYRLRRGGTSTFWKPPAITLDADVAFEDAVRTNALHCISYFAANEALFSERHSAEGVHQMRVALRRLLSLMSLCKKWLPKMRKGKSRAEIKRAFRRLGEARDLDVAIEALNKSKQSDTGAILNGLCRDRKAAYRKVVELLCSRRFWARMIALLETIICGRNTNKQASACRRCEAPHSYYCVRHFDKTMEEAERIRPSIALE
;
A
#
# COMPACT_ATOMS: atom_id res chain seq x y z
N MET A 1 -22.89 -2.47 -31.50
CA MET A 1 -22.84 -3.73 -30.71
C MET A 1 -21.73 -4.58 -31.29
N SER A 2 -20.61 -4.67 -30.58
CA SER A 2 -19.44 -5.47 -30.96
C SER A 2 -18.93 -6.12 -29.67
N GLU A 3 -18.89 -7.44 -29.65
CA GLU A 3 -18.53 -8.26 -28.49
C GLU A 3 -17.11 -7.98 -28.00
N PRO A 4 -16.85 -7.90 -26.68
CA PRO A 4 -15.50 -7.90 -26.16
C PRO A 4 -14.92 -9.32 -26.24
N SER A 5 -13.71 -9.39 -26.79
CA SER A 5 -12.90 -10.58 -27.00
C SER A 5 -12.79 -11.46 -25.74
N ARG A 6 -13.03 -12.76 -25.91
CA ARG A 6 -12.89 -13.80 -24.88
C ARG A 6 -11.48 -13.80 -24.29
N SER A 7 -11.38 -13.56 -22.98
CA SER A 7 -10.10 -13.55 -22.25
C SER A 7 -9.48 -14.95 -22.20
N ARG A 8 -8.23 -15.10 -22.66
CA ARG A 8 -7.42 -16.32 -22.56
C ARG A 8 -6.84 -16.55 -21.14
N TYR A 9 -7.68 -16.52 -20.10
CA TYR A 9 -7.25 -16.95 -18.77
C TYR A 9 -7.60 -18.43 -18.60
N HIS A 10 -6.64 -19.32 -18.85
CA HIS A 10 -6.74 -20.71 -18.40
C HIS A 10 -6.66 -20.71 -16.87
N GLY A 11 -7.81 -20.88 -16.21
CA GLY A 11 -7.95 -20.72 -14.76
C GLY A 11 -7.07 -21.69 -13.98
N CYS A 12 -6.27 -21.15 -13.07
CA CYS A 12 -5.60 -21.93 -12.04
C CYS A 12 -6.67 -22.46 -11.07
N ARG A 13 -7.03 -23.74 -11.17
CA ARG A 13 -7.86 -24.41 -10.16
C ARG A 13 -6.97 -24.73 -8.95
N VAL A 14 -7.48 -24.50 -7.75
CA VAL A 14 -6.85 -24.94 -6.50
C VAL A 14 -6.67 -26.47 -6.54
N PRO A 15 -5.44 -27.03 -6.54
CA PRO A 15 -5.23 -28.48 -6.59
C PRO A 15 -5.57 -29.17 -5.26
N ALA A 16 -5.89 -30.46 -5.31
CA ALA A 16 -6.07 -31.33 -4.13
C ALA A 16 -4.73 -31.94 -3.66
N GLU A 17 -4.59 -32.17 -2.35
CA GLU A 17 -3.37 -32.48 -1.59
C GLU A 17 -2.68 -33.84 -1.92
N PRO A 18 -1.33 -33.89 -1.87
CA PRO A 18 -0.61 -35.09 -1.43
C PRO A 18 0.37 -34.81 -0.26
N GLN A 19 0.47 -35.77 0.67
CA GLN A 19 1.30 -35.78 1.89
C GLN A 19 2.65 -36.51 1.72
N ALA A 20 3.72 -36.07 2.42
CA ALA A 20 4.87 -36.85 2.98
C ALA A 20 6.10 -35.93 3.26
N THR A 21 6.54 -35.70 4.53
CA THR A 21 7.49 -36.38 5.46
C THR A 21 9.02 -36.19 5.27
N PHE A 22 9.56 -35.32 6.15
CA PHE A 22 10.78 -35.33 7.01
C PHE A 22 12.21 -35.71 6.56
N GLY A 23 13.17 -34.85 6.96
CA GLY A 23 14.44 -35.22 7.62
C GLY A 23 15.61 -34.23 7.51
N GLY A 24 16.10 -33.66 8.63
CA GLY A 24 17.50 -33.19 8.75
C GLY A 24 17.77 -31.78 9.32
N VAL A 25 18.78 -31.68 10.21
CA VAL A 25 19.09 -30.59 11.18
C VAL A 25 20.27 -29.68 10.70
N TRP A 26 20.76 -28.75 11.55
CA TRP A 26 21.98 -27.88 11.46
C TRP A 26 21.76 -26.48 10.82
N GLY A 27 22.27 -25.33 11.26
CA GLY A 27 23.17 -24.84 12.32
C GLY A 27 23.55 -23.38 11.93
N ALA A 28 23.74 -22.47 12.89
CA ALA A 28 23.76 -20.99 12.75
C ALA A 28 25.00 -20.42 11.99
N THR A 29 25.25 -19.13 11.66
CA THR A 29 25.04 -17.78 12.25
C THR A 29 25.59 -16.74 11.22
N GLY A 30 25.15 -15.47 11.20
CA GLY A 30 25.88 -14.42 10.44
C GLY A 30 25.24 -13.03 10.39
N GLN A 31 26.01 -12.01 10.81
CA GLN A 31 25.67 -10.58 11.03
C GLN A 31 25.40 -9.76 9.75
N LEU A 32 24.58 -8.71 9.92
CA LEU A 32 24.08 -7.80 8.88
C LEU A 32 25.07 -6.67 8.53
N ARG A 33 25.32 -6.46 7.23
CA ARG A 33 25.84 -5.20 6.68
C ARG A 33 25.02 -4.77 5.45
N ASN A 34 24.65 -3.50 5.48
CA ASN A 34 23.89 -2.66 4.56
C ASN A 34 23.84 -3.12 3.10
N GLY A 35 22.64 -3.47 2.62
CA GLY A 35 22.22 -3.43 1.21
C GLY A 35 22.89 -4.42 0.26
N TRP A 36 22.54 -5.71 0.32
CA TRP A 36 22.99 -6.69 -0.68
C TRP A 36 21.91 -7.75 -0.92
N ARG A 37 21.64 -8.05 -2.19
CA ARG A 37 21.16 -9.41 -2.54
C ARG A 37 22.22 -10.36 -2.01
N THR A 38 21.94 -11.02 -0.89
CA THR A 38 22.80 -12.05 -0.34
C THR A 38 22.33 -13.37 -0.94
N TYR A 39 23.19 -13.98 -1.75
CA TYR A 39 23.04 -15.36 -2.18
C TYR A 39 23.59 -16.22 -1.06
N VAL A 40 22.76 -17.09 -0.49
CA VAL A 40 23.24 -18.17 0.38
C VAL A 40 23.26 -19.41 -0.50
N ASP A 41 24.46 -19.91 -0.81
CA ASP A 41 24.61 -21.20 -1.49
C ASP A 41 24.28 -22.30 -0.48
N ILE A 42 23.11 -22.90 -0.67
CA ILE A 42 22.68 -24.13 -0.03
C ILE A 42 22.54 -25.11 -1.20
N GLY A 43 23.21 -26.26 -1.17
CA GLY A 43 23.38 -27.18 -2.31
C GLY A 43 22.20 -27.23 -3.29
N ASN A 44 22.50 -27.19 -4.60
CA ASN A 44 21.57 -27.17 -5.75
C ASN A 44 20.37 -26.17 -5.75
N ALA A 45 20.13 -25.39 -4.70
CA ALA A 45 19.03 -24.42 -4.62
C ALA A 45 19.49 -23.04 -4.10
N ARG A 46 19.58 -22.06 -5.00
CA ARG A 46 19.91 -20.66 -4.65
C ARG A 46 18.74 -19.99 -3.92
N ALA A 47 18.92 -19.65 -2.65
CA ALA A 47 18.01 -18.80 -1.88
C ALA A 47 18.42 -17.33 -1.98
N ILE A 48 17.47 -16.44 -2.27
CA ILE A 48 17.71 -14.99 -2.40
C ILE A 48 16.93 -14.27 -1.30
N THR A 49 17.62 -13.40 -0.57
CA THR A 49 17.00 -12.38 0.29
C THR A 49 17.14 -11.02 -0.39
N SER A 50 16.04 -10.29 -0.55
CA SER A 50 16.05 -8.91 -1.07
C SER A 50 15.26 -7.94 -0.19
N GLN A 51 15.73 -6.70 -0.14
CA GLN A 51 14.96 -5.52 0.26
C GLN A 51 14.77 -4.68 -1.00
N GLU A 52 13.54 -4.49 -1.45
CA GLU A 52 13.24 -3.77 -2.70
C GLU A 52 12.52 -2.45 -2.40
N SER A 53 13.01 -1.34 -3.00
CA SER A 53 12.34 -0.03 -2.99
C SER A 53 11.38 0.07 -4.18
N GLU A 54 10.09 -0.21 -3.94
CA GLU A 54 9.04 -0.17 -4.95
C GLU A 54 8.06 1.01 -4.74
N LEU A 55 7.70 1.69 -5.83
CA LEU A 55 6.50 2.53 -5.93
C LEU A 55 5.39 1.72 -6.59
N LYS A 56 4.17 1.77 -6.04
CA LYS A 56 3.04 0.98 -6.56
C LYS A 56 1.84 1.84 -6.86
N PHE A 57 1.27 1.62 -8.03
CA PHE A 57 0.13 2.36 -8.53
C PHE A 57 -0.95 1.44 -9.07
N ARG A 58 -2.21 1.74 -8.78
CA ARG A 58 -3.39 1.18 -9.44
C ARG A 58 -3.71 2.02 -10.68
N LEU A 59 -4.20 1.36 -11.72
CA LEU A 59 -4.50 1.95 -13.02
C LEU A 59 -5.91 1.58 -13.49
N THR A 60 -6.52 2.45 -14.30
CA THR A 60 -7.67 2.09 -15.13
C THR A 60 -7.22 1.37 -16.40
N ALA A 61 -8.17 0.84 -17.18
CA ALA A 61 -7.85 0.26 -18.50
C ALA A 61 -7.30 1.31 -19.48
N ASP A 62 -7.83 2.53 -19.42
CA ASP A 62 -7.41 3.64 -20.29
C ASP A 62 -6.00 4.10 -19.91
N ASP A 63 -5.67 4.15 -18.62
CA ASP A 63 -4.32 4.47 -18.14
C ASP A 63 -3.27 3.46 -18.64
N VAL A 64 -3.62 2.17 -18.62
CA VAL A 64 -2.78 1.11 -19.19
C VAL A 64 -2.54 1.35 -20.68
N ALA A 65 -3.61 1.61 -21.45
CA ALA A 65 -3.49 1.87 -22.88
C ALA A 65 -2.62 3.10 -23.15
N ASN A 66 -2.79 4.17 -22.37
CA ASN A 66 -2.00 5.39 -22.46
C ASN A 66 -0.51 5.18 -22.16
N ILE A 67 -0.17 4.34 -21.17
CA ILE A 67 1.22 4.01 -20.85
C ILE A 67 1.84 3.19 -22.00
N ARG A 68 1.13 2.19 -22.52
CA ARG A 68 1.62 1.33 -23.62
C ARG A 68 1.81 2.10 -24.93
N ALA A 69 0.94 3.06 -25.23
CA ALA A 69 0.95 3.81 -26.49
C ALA A 69 2.06 4.87 -26.56
N ARG A 70 2.76 5.17 -25.46
CA ARG A 70 3.69 6.30 -25.38
C ARG A 70 5.14 5.82 -25.33
N SER A 71 5.99 6.47 -26.12
CA SER A 71 7.45 6.27 -26.14
C SER A 71 8.19 6.81 -24.90
N ILE A 72 7.46 7.13 -23.82
CA ILE A 72 8.08 7.69 -22.60
C ILE A 72 9.00 6.68 -21.92
N LEU A 73 8.76 5.40 -22.15
CA LEU A 73 9.64 4.31 -21.77
C LEU A 73 10.52 4.00 -23.00
N THR A 74 11.80 4.38 -22.94
CA THR A 74 12.82 3.91 -23.88
C THR A 74 13.63 2.81 -23.16
N PRO A 75 13.15 1.55 -23.14
CA PRO A 75 13.76 0.50 -22.36
C PRO A 75 15.09 0.04 -22.97
N LEU A 76 16.04 -0.32 -22.10
CA LEU A 76 17.21 -1.11 -22.49
C LEU A 76 16.78 -2.51 -22.94
N SER A 77 15.78 -3.06 -22.27
CA SER A 77 15.13 -4.32 -22.64
C SER A 77 13.71 -4.35 -22.08
N TRP A 78 12.85 -5.12 -22.73
CA TRP A 78 11.51 -5.39 -22.21
C TRP A 78 11.19 -6.87 -22.37
N ARG A 79 10.32 -7.38 -21.49
CA ARG A 79 9.79 -8.75 -21.60
C ARG A 79 8.35 -8.79 -21.15
N LYS A 80 7.62 -9.76 -21.70
CA LYS A 80 6.24 -10.05 -21.34
C LYS A 80 6.13 -11.49 -20.90
N GLU A 81 5.50 -11.73 -19.75
CA GLU A 81 5.37 -13.07 -19.17
C GLU A 81 4.01 -13.29 -18.51
N VAL A 82 3.49 -14.51 -18.58
CA VAL A 82 2.30 -14.93 -17.83
C VAL A 82 2.76 -15.53 -16.51
N LEU A 83 2.23 -15.00 -15.42
CA LEU A 83 2.55 -15.40 -14.05
C LEU A 83 1.29 -15.95 -13.37
N GLN A 84 1.35 -17.21 -12.98
CA GLN A 84 0.29 -17.89 -12.23
C GLN A 84 0.78 -18.10 -10.81
N SER A 85 0.13 -17.45 -9.84
CA SER A 85 0.53 -17.51 -8.44
C SER A 85 -0.55 -18.18 -7.60
N THR A 86 -0.23 -19.24 -6.89
CA THR A 86 -1.09 -19.86 -5.87
C THR A 86 -0.61 -19.43 -4.49
N TYR A 87 -1.52 -18.87 -3.69
CA TYR A 87 -1.23 -18.44 -2.32
C TYR A 87 -1.66 -19.49 -1.32
N PHE A 88 -0.83 -19.72 -0.31
CA PHE A 88 -1.02 -20.76 0.71
C PHE A 88 -1.08 -20.15 2.10
N ASP A 89 -1.97 -20.70 2.93
CA ASP A 89 -2.08 -20.40 4.35
C ASP A 89 -2.79 -21.56 5.07
N THR A 90 -2.79 -21.51 6.38
CA THR A 90 -3.61 -22.33 7.27
C THR A 90 -5.09 -21.96 7.18
N SER A 91 -5.97 -22.88 7.59
CA SER A 91 -7.43 -22.67 7.51
C SER A 91 -7.91 -21.47 8.35
N ASP A 92 -7.18 -21.12 9.40
CA ASP A 92 -7.41 -19.97 10.26
C ASP A 92 -6.55 -18.74 9.89
N HIS A 93 -5.85 -18.80 8.77
CA HIS A 93 -5.04 -17.72 8.16
C HIS A 93 -3.94 -17.17 9.08
N LEU A 94 -3.19 -18.05 9.74
CA LEU A 94 -2.09 -17.68 10.65
C LEU A 94 -1.00 -16.84 9.97
N LEU A 95 -0.60 -17.16 8.73
CA LEU A 95 0.42 -16.37 8.03
C LEU A 95 -0.09 -14.96 7.79
N HIS A 96 -1.32 -14.83 7.25
CA HIS A 96 -1.96 -13.54 7.01
C HIS A 96 -2.05 -12.69 8.28
N LYS A 97 -2.52 -13.27 9.39
CA LYS A 97 -2.63 -12.60 10.69
C LYS A 97 -1.28 -12.14 11.23
N ALA A 98 -0.19 -12.81 10.86
CA ALA A 98 1.17 -12.42 11.24
C ALA A 98 1.83 -11.46 10.23
N GLY A 99 1.12 -11.00 9.20
CA GLY A 99 1.69 -10.12 8.18
C GLY A 99 2.65 -10.86 7.24
N VAL A 100 2.39 -12.14 6.95
CA VAL A 100 3.20 -12.95 6.04
C VAL A 100 2.31 -13.49 4.93
N SER A 101 2.82 -13.49 3.70
CA SER A 101 2.20 -14.19 2.58
C SER A 101 3.16 -15.21 1.99
N LEU A 102 2.64 -16.40 1.70
CA LEU A 102 3.36 -17.50 1.06
C LEU A 102 2.71 -17.78 -0.29
N ARG A 103 3.52 -17.90 -1.35
CA ARG A 103 3.03 -18.28 -2.67
C ARG A 103 4.00 -19.18 -3.41
N LEU A 104 3.44 -19.99 -4.30
CA LEU A 104 4.16 -20.55 -5.45
C LEU A 104 3.78 -19.75 -6.68
N ARG A 105 4.77 -19.29 -7.43
CA ARG A 105 4.58 -18.61 -8.71
C ARG A 105 5.20 -19.43 -9.83
N LYS A 106 4.37 -19.83 -10.79
CA LYS A 106 4.78 -20.45 -12.04
C LYS A 106 4.88 -19.40 -13.13
N SER A 107 6.00 -19.41 -13.86
CA SER A 107 6.15 -18.77 -15.16
C SER A 107 6.55 -19.84 -16.20
N ALA A 108 6.77 -19.43 -17.45
CA ALA A 108 7.11 -20.37 -18.53
C ALA A 108 8.36 -21.21 -18.26
N HIS A 109 9.32 -20.69 -17.48
CA HIS A 109 10.65 -21.30 -17.34
C HIS A 109 10.99 -21.76 -15.93
N ARG A 110 10.17 -21.43 -14.91
CA ARG A 110 10.48 -21.72 -13.52
C ARG A 110 9.27 -21.66 -12.60
N ILE A 111 9.43 -22.28 -11.44
CA ILE A 111 8.52 -22.17 -10.31
C ILE A 111 9.33 -21.57 -9.15
N VAL A 112 8.79 -20.52 -8.53
CA VAL A 112 9.43 -19.80 -7.42
C VAL A 112 8.49 -19.81 -6.23
N GLN A 113 8.99 -20.26 -5.08
CA GLN A 113 8.35 -20.04 -3.80
C GLN A 113 8.80 -18.71 -3.23
N THR A 114 7.85 -17.88 -2.80
CA THR A 114 8.14 -16.60 -2.14
C THR A 114 7.45 -16.58 -0.78
N LEU A 115 8.21 -16.29 0.28
CA LEU A 115 7.70 -15.87 1.58
C LEU A 115 7.94 -14.37 1.74
N LYS A 116 6.86 -13.59 1.82
CA LYS A 116 6.89 -12.13 1.84
C LYS A 116 6.33 -11.61 3.15
N TYR A 117 7.11 -10.79 3.83
CA TYR A 117 6.67 -10.04 5.00
C TYR A 117 5.98 -8.77 4.55
N GLU A 118 4.70 -8.68 4.85
CA GLU A 118 3.94 -7.45 4.82
C GLU A 118 4.31 -6.66 6.07
N SER A 119 5.03 -5.56 5.90
CA SER A 119 5.39 -4.74 7.06
C SER A 119 4.14 -4.05 7.62
N PRO A 120 3.85 -4.19 8.92
CA PRO A 120 2.74 -3.50 9.58
C PRO A 120 3.02 -1.99 9.74
N ALA A 121 4.28 -1.59 9.65
CA ALA A 121 4.69 -0.20 9.74
C ALA A 121 4.61 0.44 8.35
N PHE A 122 3.72 1.39 8.21
CA PHE A 122 3.53 2.26 7.05
C PHE A 122 4.77 3.00 6.51
N ALA A 123 5.88 2.97 7.25
CA ALA A 123 7.21 3.26 6.73
C ALA A 123 7.62 2.34 5.55
N SER A 124 6.90 1.23 5.33
CA SER A 124 7.15 0.20 4.33
C SER A 124 6.41 0.36 3.00
N LEU A 125 5.99 1.56 2.64
CA LEU A 125 5.63 1.83 1.24
C LEU A 125 6.75 1.39 0.28
N PHE A 126 7.99 1.26 0.79
CA PHE A 126 9.23 1.06 0.03
C PHE A 126 10.14 -0.06 0.55
N LEU A 127 9.77 -0.80 1.58
CA LEU A 127 10.67 -1.80 2.16
C LEU A 127 9.87 -3.04 2.51
N ARG A 128 10.07 -4.09 1.72
CA ARG A 128 9.50 -5.41 2.00
C ARG A 128 10.63 -6.42 2.02
N ARG A 129 10.60 -7.28 3.02
CA ARG A 129 11.54 -8.40 3.12
C ARG A 129 10.92 -9.60 2.44
N GLU A 130 11.61 -10.11 1.45
CA GLU A 130 11.19 -11.28 0.68
C GLU A 130 12.27 -12.34 0.70
N TYR A 131 11.83 -13.58 0.84
CA TYR A 131 12.67 -14.77 0.74
C TYR A 131 12.16 -15.60 -0.42
N GLU A 132 13.04 -15.88 -1.37
CA GLU A 132 12.70 -16.63 -2.58
C GLU A 132 13.61 -17.84 -2.79
N ILE A 133 13.03 -18.95 -3.22
CA ILE A 133 13.73 -20.11 -3.75
C ILE A 133 13.06 -20.61 -5.02
N ARG A 134 13.86 -21.20 -5.90
CA ARG A 134 13.33 -21.98 -7.02
C ARG A 134 13.00 -23.38 -6.52
N VAL A 135 11.83 -23.88 -6.91
CA VAL A 135 11.41 -25.26 -6.64
C VAL A 135 11.24 -26.01 -7.96
N PRO A 136 11.62 -27.30 -8.01
CA PRO A 136 11.58 -28.07 -9.26
C PRO A 136 10.15 -28.48 -9.66
N ARG A 137 9.22 -28.47 -8.70
CA ARG A 137 7.82 -28.87 -8.86
C ARG A 137 6.91 -27.86 -8.15
N PRO A 138 5.61 -27.77 -8.48
CA PRO A 138 4.66 -26.88 -7.82
C PRO A 138 4.24 -27.42 -6.44
N ILE A 139 5.23 -27.73 -5.60
CA ILE A 139 5.09 -28.25 -4.24
C ILE A 139 5.86 -27.30 -3.33
N LEU A 140 5.30 -26.99 -2.15
CA LEU A 140 5.95 -26.13 -1.19
C LEU A 140 7.18 -26.82 -0.60
N ASP A 141 8.28 -26.08 -0.53
CA ASP A 141 9.44 -26.43 0.28
C ASP A 141 9.19 -25.94 1.71
N LEU A 142 8.76 -26.85 2.58
CA LEU A 142 8.39 -26.53 3.96
C LEU A 142 9.59 -26.15 4.82
N ASP A 143 10.79 -26.65 4.51
CA ASP A 143 11.99 -26.29 5.26
C ASP A 143 12.38 -24.84 5.01
N HIS A 144 12.24 -24.35 3.77
CA HIS A 144 12.36 -22.93 3.47
C HIS A 144 11.31 -22.10 4.21
N VAL A 145 10.06 -22.58 4.30
CA VAL A 145 9.02 -21.90 5.08
C VAL A 145 9.43 -21.83 6.56
N ARG A 146 9.81 -22.95 7.18
CA ARG A 146 10.22 -23.01 8.60
C ARG A 146 11.39 -22.09 8.90
N ARG A 147 12.38 -22.05 8.00
CA ARG A 147 13.59 -21.22 8.14
C ARG A 147 13.29 -19.72 8.15
N HIS A 148 12.28 -19.29 7.38
CA HIS A 148 12.05 -17.87 7.11
C HIS A 148 10.72 -17.32 7.65
N CYS A 149 9.81 -18.15 8.13
CA CYS A 149 8.58 -17.74 8.81
C CYS A 149 8.87 -17.32 10.28
N PRO A 150 8.04 -16.48 10.93
CA PRO A 150 8.23 -16.16 12.34
C PRO A 150 8.30 -17.43 13.20
N ALA A 151 9.28 -17.51 14.11
CA ALA A 151 9.53 -18.72 14.91
C ALA A 151 8.27 -19.24 15.66
N ARG A 152 7.40 -18.32 16.10
CA ARG A 152 6.10 -18.65 16.73
C ARG A 152 5.14 -19.42 15.82
N LEU A 153 5.23 -19.21 14.51
CA LEU A 153 4.39 -19.87 13.50
C LEU A 153 5.03 -21.13 12.94
N ALA A 154 6.36 -21.22 12.89
CA ALA A 154 7.07 -22.33 12.26
C ALA A 154 6.63 -23.71 12.75
N LYS A 155 6.22 -23.85 14.02
CA LYS A 155 5.74 -25.10 14.62
C LYS A 155 4.28 -25.47 14.29
N HIS A 156 3.52 -24.56 13.68
CA HIS A 156 2.05 -24.67 13.57
C HIS A 156 1.54 -24.75 12.13
N ILE A 157 2.43 -24.63 11.13
CA ILE A 157 2.02 -24.40 9.73
C ILE A 157 2.14 -25.63 8.82
N ASP A 158 3.11 -26.52 9.04
CA ASP A 158 3.54 -27.54 8.07
C ASP A 158 2.40 -28.29 7.36
N ASP A 159 1.70 -29.19 8.05
CA ASP A 159 0.66 -30.04 7.43
C ASP A 159 -0.69 -29.32 7.28
N LYS A 160 -0.74 -28.03 7.61
CA LYS A 160 -1.99 -27.23 7.63
C LYS A 160 -2.06 -26.24 6.48
N LEU A 161 -0.99 -26.04 5.72
CA LEU A 161 -0.96 -25.12 4.59
C LEU A 161 -1.80 -25.65 3.42
N LYS A 162 -2.78 -24.85 3.00
CA LYS A 162 -3.67 -25.13 1.89
C LYS A 162 -3.69 -23.94 0.94
N ALA A 163 -3.94 -24.21 -0.33
CA ALA A 163 -4.14 -23.15 -1.31
C ALA A 163 -5.43 -22.37 -0.98
N VAL A 164 -5.31 -21.04 -0.86
CA VAL A 164 -6.40 -20.15 -0.40
C VAL A 164 -7.02 -19.39 -1.57
N PHE A 165 -6.19 -18.88 -2.48
CA PHE A 165 -6.60 -18.13 -3.66
C PHE A 165 -5.48 -18.15 -4.71
N CYS A 166 -5.83 -17.79 -5.94
CA CYS A 166 -4.89 -17.67 -7.05
C CYS A 166 -4.86 -16.25 -7.61
N VAL A 167 -3.74 -15.89 -8.21
CA VAL A 167 -3.51 -14.63 -8.91
C VAL A 167 -2.86 -14.94 -10.25
N ASP A 168 -3.57 -14.65 -11.33
CA ASP A 168 -3.09 -14.83 -12.69
C ASP A 168 -2.91 -13.45 -13.32
N VAL A 169 -1.67 -13.12 -13.68
CA VAL A 169 -1.33 -11.83 -14.31
C VAL A 169 -0.44 -12.01 -15.52
N GLU A 170 -0.68 -11.19 -16.53
CA GLU A 170 0.25 -10.91 -17.60
C GLU A 170 1.10 -9.70 -17.16
N ARG A 171 2.41 -9.93 -16.99
CA ARG A 171 3.36 -8.90 -16.57
C ARG A 171 4.19 -8.44 -17.76
N THR A 172 4.26 -7.13 -17.97
CA THR A 172 5.22 -6.50 -18.87
C THR A 172 6.27 -5.78 -18.04
N ASN A 173 7.54 -6.13 -18.20
CA ASN A 173 8.66 -5.52 -17.51
C ASN A 173 9.46 -4.68 -18.50
N TRP A 174 9.75 -3.44 -18.15
CA TRP A 174 10.69 -2.56 -18.84
C TRP A 174 11.90 -2.34 -17.93
N THR A 175 13.07 -2.77 -18.40
CA THR A 175 14.35 -2.44 -17.77
C THR A 175 14.82 -1.09 -18.32
N LEU A 176 15.00 -0.12 -17.44
CA LEU A 176 15.25 1.27 -17.78
C LEU A 176 16.55 1.72 -17.13
N HIS A 177 17.34 2.49 -17.87
CA HIS A 177 18.34 3.36 -17.28
C HIS A 177 17.80 4.79 -17.35
N TRP A 178 17.57 5.41 -16.19
CA TRP A 178 16.84 6.66 -16.07
C TRP A 178 17.57 7.59 -15.10
N ASN A 179 18.05 8.73 -15.60
CA ASN A 179 18.79 9.73 -14.82
C ASN A 179 19.99 9.15 -14.02
N GLY A 180 20.64 8.09 -14.52
CA GLY A 180 21.77 7.44 -13.84
C GLY A 180 21.36 6.30 -12.88
N SER A 181 20.07 6.01 -12.76
CA SER A 181 19.54 4.92 -11.95
C SER A 181 19.02 3.77 -12.81
N ASP A 182 19.15 2.56 -12.29
CA ASP A 182 18.61 1.34 -12.91
C ASP A 182 17.26 1.02 -12.29
N ILE A 183 16.22 1.06 -13.12
CA ILE A 183 14.82 0.94 -12.71
C ILE A 183 14.13 -0.16 -13.50
N ILE A 184 13.28 -0.92 -12.82
CA ILE A 184 12.34 -1.84 -13.47
C ILE A 184 10.93 -1.30 -13.29
N ALA A 185 10.27 -0.96 -14.40
CA ALA A 185 8.84 -0.71 -14.41
C ALA A 185 8.11 -2.01 -14.78
N SER A 186 7.20 -2.47 -13.93
CA SER A 186 6.42 -3.70 -14.12
C SER A 186 4.94 -3.35 -14.21
N LEU A 187 4.31 -3.60 -15.34
CA LEU A 187 2.86 -3.47 -15.52
C LEU A 187 2.21 -4.85 -15.42
N ASP A 188 1.32 -5.03 -14.45
CA ASP A 188 0.51 -6.22 -14.26
C ASP A 188 -0.93 -5.99 -14.71
N GLU A 189 -1.43 -6.89 -15.56
CA GLU A 189 -2.84 -6.98 -15.92
C GLU A 189 -3.34 -8.40 -15.70
N GLY A 190 -4.45 -8.56 -14.97
CA GLY A 190 -4.94 -9.89 -14.68
C GLY A 190 -6.06 -9.93 -13.68
N ILE A 191 -6.10 -11.00 -12.90
CA ILE A 191 -7.20 -11.33 -11.99
C ILE A 191 -6.72 -11.99 -10.70
N ILE A 192 -7.38 -11.66 -9.60
CA ILE A 192 -7.39 -12.45 -8.36
C ILE A 192 -8.62 -13.34 -8.39
N GLN A 193 -8.47 -14.60 -8.01
CA GLN A 193 -9.56 -15.57 -7.91
C GLN A 193 -9.59 -16.19 -6.52
N ALA A 194 -10.69 -16.00 -5.78
CA ALA A 194 -10.83 -16.51 -4.43
C ALA A 194 -12.29 -16.88 -4.13
N GLY A 195 -12.55 -18.12 -3.70
CA GLY A 195 -13.89 -18.57 -3.30
C GLY A 195 -14.97 -18.34 -4.37
N GLY A 196 -14.65 -18.62 -5.64
CA GLY A 196 -15.57 -18.41 -6.78
C GLY A 196 -15.71 -16.95 -7.25
N LYS A 197 -15.12 -15.98 -6.53
CA LYS A 197 -15.13 -14.55 -6.89
C LYS A 197 -13.88 -14.17 -7.67
N ARG A 198 -14.00 -13.14 -8.51
CA ARG A 198 -12.90 -12.60 -9.32
C ARG A 198 -12.77 -11.10 -9.10
N GLN A 199 -11.54 -10.60 -9.04
CA GLN A 199 -11.25 -9.16 -8.95
C GLN A 199 -10.14 -8.80 -9.95
N PRO A 200 -10.34 -7.81 -10.85
CA PRO A 200 -9.33 -7.43 -11.83
C PRO A 200 -8.11 -6.76 -11.19
N ILE A 201 -6.94 -6.97 -11.76
CA ILE A 201 -5.67 -6.31 -11.41
C ILE A 201 -5.21 -5.48 -12.60
N ARG A 202 -4.88 -4.22 -12.34
CA ARG A 202 -4.16 -3.32 -13.23
C ARG A 202 -3.25 -2.47 -12.37
N GLU A 203 -1.98 -2.84 -12.31
CA GLU A 203 -1.02 -2.25 -11.38
C GLU A 203 0.31 -1.96 -12.08
N LEU A 204 0.89 -0.80 -11.78
CA LEU A 204 2.25 -0.44 -12.17
C LEU A 204 3.13 -0.44 -10.92
N GLU A 205 4.20 -1.21 -10.95
CA GLU A 205 5.26 -1.22 -9.94
C GLU A 205 6.52 -0.59 -10.55
N ILE A 206 7.08 0.45 -9.93
CA ILE A 206 8.38 1.05 -10.30
C ILE A 206 9.38 0.70 -9.22
N GLU A 207 10.33 -0.16 -9.56
CA GLU A 207 11.30 -0.70 -8.61
C GLU A 207 12.70 -0.16 -8.90
N LEU A 208 13.32 0.44 -7.89
CA LEU A 208 14.71 0.89 -7.97
C LEU A 208 15.64 -0.29 -7.70
N ARG A 209 16.46 -0.66 -8.69
CA ARG A 209 17.49 -1.70 -8.54
C ARG A 209 18.82 -1.12 -8.07
N HIS A 210 19.20 0.03 -8.64
CA HIS A 210 20.42 0.75 -8.27
C HIS A 210 20.24 2.24 -8.52
N GLY A 211 20.86 3.09 -7.70
CA GLY A 211 20.83 4.55 -7.85
C GLY A 211 19.95 5.26 -6.81
N ALA A 212 19.29 6.36 -7.22
CA ALA A 212 18.55 7.25 -6.34
C ALA A 212 17.03 7.05 -6.44
N ILE A 213 16.36 6.95 -5.29
CA ILE A 213 14.88 6.84 -5.24
C ILE A 213 14.17 8.05 -5.84
N ALA A 214 14.82 9.22 -5.88
CA ALA A 214 14.31 10.40 -6.57
C ALA A 214 14.06 10.14 -8.06
N ASP A 215 14.90 9.33 -8.72
CA ASP A 215 14.75 9.02 -10.14
C ASP A 215 13.53 8.13 -10.42
N ALA A 216 13.18 7.24 -9.49
CA ALA A 216 11.92 6.48 -9.55
C ALA A 216 10.70 7.41 -9.42
N PHE A 217 10.79 8.44 -8.59
CA PHE A 217 9.76 9.49 -8.52
C PHE A 217 9.73 10.36 -9.77
N ASP A 218 10.87 10.64 -10.40
CA ASP A 218 10.92 11.34 -11.69
C ASP A 218 10.23 10.54 -12.79
N LEU A 219 10.51 9.24 -12.88
CA LEU A 219 9.80 8.35 -13.79
C LEU A 219 8.29 8.32 -13.50
N ALA A 220 7.89 8.21 -12.24
CA ALA A 220 6.47 8.26 -11.85
C ALA A 220 5.80 9.58 -12.26
N ARG A 221 6.49 10.73 -12.10
CA ARG A 221 6.00 12.03 -12.57
C ARG A 221 5.86 12.09 -14.08
N ALA A 222 6.82 11.53 -14.80
CA ALA A 222 6.80 11.46 -16.26
C ALA A 222 5.56 10.66 -16.72
N LEU A 223 5.34 9.48 -16.14
CA LEU A 223 4.18 8.63 -16.42
C LEU A 223 2.84 9.28 -16.00
N ALA A 224 2.81 10.03 -14.89
CA ALA A 224 1.63 10.78 -14.46
C ALA A 224 1.21 11.90 -15.47
N LYS A 225 2.07 12.25 -16.44
CA LYS A 225 1.71 13.13 -17.58
C LYS A 225 0.84 12.46 -18.64
N VAL A 226 0.72 11.13 -18.62
CA VAL A 226 -0.10 10.38 -19.59
C VAL A 226 -1.14 9.48 -18.93
N ALA A 227 -0.98 9.14 -17.65
CA ALA A 227 -1.89 8.28 -16.90
C ALA A 227 -2.24 8.85 -15.51
N CYS A 228 -3.35 8.38 -14.94
CA CYS A 228 -3.70 8.55 -13.54
C CYS A 228 -3.04 7.44 -12.72
N LEU A 229 -2.00 7.79 -11.97
CA LEU A 229 -1.26 6.83 -11.13
C LEU A 229 -1.78 6.87 -9.69
N GLU A 230 -2.77 6.03 -9.40
CA GLU A 230 -3.41 5.98 -8.07
C GLU A 230 -2.48 5.25 -7.09
N ILE A 231 -1.99 5.89 -6.03
CA ILE A 231 -1.05 5.24 -5.10
C ILE A 231 -1.72 4.03 -4.47
N ALA A 232 -1.10 2.86 -4.61
CA ALA A 232 -1.61 1.61 -4.09
C ALA A 232 -0.72 1.09 -2.95
N THR A 233 -1.35 0.75 -1.83
CA THR A 233 -0.65 0.28 -0.62
C THR A 233 -1.01 -1.14 -0.23
N THR A 234 -2.12 -1.64 -0.77
CA THR A 234 -2.61 -2.99 -0.52
C THR A 234 -1.89 -3.98 -1.45
N SER A 235 -1.32 -5.05 -0.90
CA SER A 235 -0.70 -6.10 -1.72
C SER A 235 -1.75 -6.97 -2.42
N LYS A 236 -1.34 -7.68 -3.48
CA LYS A 236 -2.18 -8.69 -4.14
C LYS A 236 -2.63 -9.78 -3.16
N ALA A 237 -1.81 -10.10 -2.15
CA ALA A 237 -2.15 -11.07 -1.12
C ALA A 237 -3.30 -10.55 -0.23
N GLU A 238 -3.20 -9.33 0.27
CA GLU A 238 -4.25 -8.70 1.08
C GLU A 238 -5.57 -8.57 0.31
N ARG A 239 -5.51 -8.22 -0.98
CA ARG A 239 -6.69 -8.24 -1.86
C ARG A 239 -7.28 -9.64 -2.01
N GLY A 240 -6.46 -10.67 -2.13
CA GLY A 240 -6.89 -12.07 -2.19
C GLY A 240 -7.63 -12.53 -0.93
N TYR A 241 -7.08 -12.26 0.25
CA TYR A 241 -7.75 -12.56 1.52
C TYR A 241 -9.07 -11.81 1.66
N ARG A 242 -9.10 -10.52 1.30
CA ARG A 242 -10.32 -9.72 1.31
C ARG A 242 -11.39 -10.31 0.39
N LEU A 243 -11.02 -10.66 -0.84
CA LEU A 243 -11.92 -11.29 -1.81
C LEU A 243 -12.47 -12.62 -1.28
N ARG A 244 -11.61 -13.45 -0.67
CA ARG A 244 -11.99 -14.75 -0.08
C ARG A 244 -13.01 -14.61 1.05
N ARG A 245 -12.84 -13.62 1.94
CA ARG A 245 -13.78 -13.29 3.04
C ARG A 245 -15.09 -12.68 2.54
N GLY A 246 -15.26 -12.54 1.22
CA GLY A 246 -16.43 -11.93 0.60
C GLY A 246 -16.43 -10.40 0.61
N GLY A 247 -15.31 -9.78 0.99
CA GLY A 247 -15.09 -8.35 0.90
C GLY A 247 -15.96 -7.50 1.82
N THR A 248 -16.49 -8.03 2.92
CA THR A 248 -17.45 -7.32 3.81
C THR A 248 -16.92 -6.00 4.38
N SER A 249 -15.60 -5.84 4.48
CA SER A 249 -14.98 -4.59 4.91
C SER A 249 -15.26 -3.47 3.88
N THR A 250 -15.91 -2.42 4.38
CA THR A 250 -16.23 -1.20 3.63
C THR A 250 -15.24 -0.07 3.90
N PHE A 251 -14.33 -0.27 4.85
CA PHE A 251 -13.31 0.67 5.30
C PHE A 251 -12.19 -0.07 6.02
N TRP A 252 -11.04 0.59 6.16
CA TRP A 252 -9.92 0.08 6.93
C TRP A 252 -9.44 1.13 7.93
N LYS A 253 -9.28 0.71 9.19
CA LYS A 253 -8.64 1.51 10.23
C LYS A 253 -7.26 0.96 10.52
N PRO A 254 -6.23 1.79 10.39
CA PRO A 254 -4.90 1.32 10.64
C PRO A 254 -4.59 1.17 12.12
N PRO A 255 -3.68 0.26 12.48
CA PRO A 255 -3.17 0.20 13.84
C PRO A 255 -2.45 1.51 14.20
N ALA A 256 -2.35 1.74 15.51
CA ALA A 256 -1.50 2.80 16.05
C ALA A 256 -0.05 2.59 15.60
N ILE A 257 0.65 3.70 15.38
CA ILE A 257 2.07 3.66 15.06
C ILE A 257 2.82 3.46 16.37
N THR A 258 3.62 2.41 16.46
CA THR A 258 4.63 2.26 17.50
C THR A 258 5.96 2.74 16.91
N LEU A 259 6.62 3.66 17.62
CA LEU A 259 7.94 4.17 17.28
C LEU A 259 8.86 3.89 18.46
N ASP A 260 10.09 3.46 18.18
CA ASP A 260 11.10 3.33 19.22
C ASP A 260 11.44 4.72 19.80
N ALA A 261 11.76 4.75 21.09
CA ALA A 261 11.90 6.01 21.83
C ALA A 261 13.06 6.89 21.32
N ASP A 262 14.03 6.28 20.66
CA ASP A 262 15.27 6.84 20.11
C ASP A 262 15.15 7.25 18.63
N VAL A 263 14.03 6.94 17.95
CA VAL A 263 13.80 7.37 16.57
C VAL A 263 13.91 8.89 16.49
N ALA A 264 14.70 9.37 15.53
CA ALA A 264 14.85 10.79 15.29
C ALA A 264 13.49 11.43 14.98
N PHE A 265 13.24 12.63 15.50
CA PHE A 265 11.95 13.30 15.32
C PHE A 265 11.55 13.42 13.84
N GLU A 266 12.50 13.70 12.94
CA GLU A 266 12.22 13.77 11.50
C GLU A 266 11.71 12.45 10.92
N ASP A 267 12.28 11.32 11.34
CA ASP A 267 11.87 9.97 10.92
C ASP A 267 10.49 9.61 11.47
N ALA A 268 10.19 10.03 12.71
CA ALA A 268 8.87 9.89 13.30
C ALA A 268 7.81 10.66 12.51
N VAL A 269 8.10 11.91 12.12
CA VAL A 269 7.19 12.73 11.29
C VAL A 269 7.02 12.12 9.91
N ARG A 270 8.11 11.67 9.28
CA ARG A 270 8.08 10.98 7.97
C ARG A 270 7.19 9.74 8.05
N THR A 271 7.38 8.91 9.06
CA THR A 271 6.58 7.69 9.31
C THR A 271 5.10 8.02 9.48
N ASN A 272 4.76 9.04 10.26
CA ASN A 272 3.37 9.51 10.43
C ASN A 272 2.76 10.03 9.13
N ALA A 273 3.53 10.73 8.30
CA ALA A 273 3.06 11.24 7.02
C ALA A 273 2.75 10.10 6.03
N LEU A 274 3.66 9.12 5.94
CA LEU A 274 3.48 7.92 5.12
C LEU A 274 2.30 7.07 5.60
N HIS A 275 2.09 6.99 6.92
CA HIS A 275 0.91 6.37 7.53
C HIS A 275 -0.38 7.02 7.06
N CYS A 276 -0.47 8.36 7.13
CA CYS A 276 -1.66 9.07 6.70
C CYS A 276 -1.94 8.89 5.20
N ILE A 277 -0.92 8.95 4.34
CA ILE A 277 -1.07 8.73 2.89
C ILE A 277 -1.59 7.33 2.60
N SER A 278 -1.02 6.33 3.28
CA SER A 278 -1.40 4.94 3.06
C SER A 278 -2.78 4.61 3.62
N TYR A 279 -3.15 5.22 4.74
CA TYR A 279 -4.48 5.13 5.32
C TYR A 279 -5.53 5.73 4.37
N PHE A 280 -5.23 6.88 3.76
CA PHE A 280 -6.06 7.44 2.70
C PHE A 280 -6.17 6.48 1.51
N ALA A 281 -5.04 6.03 0.95
CA ALA A 281 -5.01 5.16 -0.23
C ALA A 281 -5.75 3.82 -0.03
N ALA A 282 -5.63 3.21 1.15
CA ALA A 282 -6.34 1.96 1.46
C ALA A 282 -7.86 2.16 1.50
N ASN A 283 -8.33 3.28 2.05
CA ASN A 283 -9.77 3.59 2.09
C ASN A 283 -10.30 4.13 0.77
N GLU A 284 -9.47 4.81 -0.01
CA GLU A 284 -9.79 5.19 -1.39
C GLU A 284 -10.12 3.94 -2.21
N ALA A 285 -9.26 2.91 -2.17
CA ALA A 285 -9.51 1.66 -2.89
C ALA A 285 -10.82 0.99 -2.45
N LEU A 286 -11.14 0.97 -1.15
CA LEU A 286 -12.39 0.40 -0.63
C LEU A 286 -13.62 1.24 -1.01
N PHE A 287 -13.49 2.56 -0.99
CA PHE A 287 -14.56 3.48 -1.41
C PHE A 287 -14.85 3.36 -2.91
N SER A 288 -13.81 3.24 -3.74
CA SER A 288 -13.95 3.07 -5.18
C SER A 288 -14.66 1.75 -5.56
N GLU A 289 -14.63 0.74 -4.69
CA GLU A 289 -15.36 -0.53 -4.89
C GLU A 289 -16.80 -0.49 -4.34
N ARG A 290 -17.07 0.25 -3.26
CA ARG A 290 -18.31 0.10 -2.47
C ARG A 290 -19.11 1.37 -2.23
N HIS A 291 -18.53 2.54 -2.49
CA HIS A 291 -19.12 3.85 -2.22
C HIS A 291 -19.72 3.95 -0.80
N SER A 292 -18.95 3.55 0.21
CA SER A 292 -19.41 3.51 1.60
C SER A 292 -19.22 4.85 2.31
N ALA A 293 -20.18 5.25 3.15
CA ALA A 293 -20.08 6.43 4.00
C ALA A 293 -18.89 6.35 4.95
N GLU A 294 -18.61 5.16 5.48
CA GLU A 294 -17.46 4.95 6.36
C GLU A 294 -16.13 5.07 5.60
N GLY A 295 -16.06 4.66 4.32
CA GLY A 295 -14.89 4.91 3.47
C GLY A 295 -14.59 6.40 3.30
N VAL A 296 -15.63 7.22 3.05
CA VAL A 296 -15.51 8.69 3.01
C VAL A 296 -15.02 9.23 4.36
N HIS A 297 -15.62 8.76 5.45
CA HIS A 297 -15.22 9.16 6.80
C HIS A 297 -13.74 8.87 7.08
N GLN A 298 -13.27 7.64 6.79
CA GLN A 298 -11.89 7.22 7.03
C GLN A 298 -10.89 7.97 6.14
N MET A 299 -11.20 8.19 4.85
CA MET A 299 -10.39 9.06 3.98
C MET A 299 -10.27 10.49 4.55
N ARG A 300 -11.38 11.03 5.07
CA ARG A 300 -11.40 12.37 5.69
C ARG A 300 -10.54 12.42 6.94
N VAL A 301 -10.59 11.39 7.79
CA VAL A 301 -9.74 11.26 8.99
C VAL A 301 -8.26 11.25 8.60
N ALA A 302 -7.88 10.47 7.58
CA ALA A 302 -6.51 10.40 7.09
C ALA A 302 -5.99 11.76 6.60
N LEU A 303 -6.77 12.47 5.77
CA LEU A 303 -6.37 13.79 5.26
C LEU A 303 -6.33 14.85 6.38
N ARG A 304 -7.24 14.80 7.35
CA ARG A 304 -7.21 15.68 8.53
C ARG A 304 -5.91 15.50 9.30
N ARG A 305 -5.55 14.25 9.63
CA ARG A 305 -4.30 13.92 10.34
C ARG A 305 -3.08 14.42 9.57
N LEU A 306 -3.03 14.20 8.25
CA LEU A 306 -1.96 14.70 7.39
C LEU A 306 -1.86 16.24 7.42
N LEU A 307 -2.99 16.94 7.30
CA LEU A 307 -3.03 18.40 7.36
C LEU A 307 -2.59 18.96 8.72
N SER A 308 -2.96 18.30 9.81
CA SER A 308 -2.52 18.63 11.17
C SER A 308 -1.01 18.43 11.31
N LEU A 309 -0.49 17.27 10.89
CA LEU A 309 0.95 16.97 10.89
C LEU A 309 1.75 18.03 10.11
N MET A 310 1.30 18.38 8.91
CA MET A 310 1.90 19.43 8.08
C MET A 310 1.87 20.82 8.76
N SER A 311 0.93 21.06 9.66
CA SER A 311 0.81 22.34 10.39
C SER A 311 1.70 22.38 11.62
N LEU A 312 1.76 21.27 12.38
CA LEU A 312 2.59 21.10 13.58
C LEU A 312 4.08 21.05 13.23
N CYS A 313 4.44 20.22 12.25
CA CYS A 313 5.84 19.92 11.92
C CYS A 313 6.45 20.90 10.90
N LYS A 314 5.92 22.12 10.82
CA LYS A 314 6.27 23.14 9.81
C LYS A 314 7.75 23.53 9.77
N LYS A 315 8.46 23.38 10.88
CA LYS A 315 9.90 23.71 11.00
C LYS A 315 10.80 22.58 10.48
N TRP A 316 10.32 21.34 10.53
CA TRP A 316 11.10 20.15 10.19
C TRP A 316 10.84 19.68 8.76
N LEU A 317 9.63 19.95 8.23
CA LEU A 317 9.28 19.69 6.83
C LEU A 317 8.80 20.97 6.13
N PRO A 318 9.67 21.97 5.91
CA PRO A 318 9.28 23.27 5.36
C PRO A 318 8.68 23.17 3.95
N LYS A 319 9.13 22.19 3.14
CA LYS A 319 8.59 21.89 1.80
C LYS A 319 7.13 21.38 1.85
N MET A 320 6.66 20.86 2.99
CA MET A 320 5.25 20.46 3.17
C MET A 320 4.34 21.63 3.57
N ARG A 321 4.90 22.75 4.04
CA ARG A 321 4.12 23.86 4.62
C ARG A 321 3.33 24.65 3.59
N LYS A 322 3.95 24.96 2.46
CA LYS A 322 3.38 25.80 1.39
C LYS A 322 3.63 25.09 0.07
N GLY A 323 2.62 25.05 -0.79
CA GLY A 323 2.78 24.45 -2.11
C GLY A 323 1.49 23.85 -2.63
N LYS A 324 1.55 23.47 -3.91
CA LYS A 324 0.42 22.98 -4.67
C LYS A 324 -0.16 21.69 -4.06
N SER A 325 0.64 20.83 -3.43
CA SER A 325 0.17 19.58 -2.81
C SER A 325 -0.67 19.81 -1.54
N ARG A 326 -0.29 20.74 -0.65
CA ARG A 326 -1.11 21.07 0.53
C ARG A 326 -2.46 21.68 0.13
N ALA A 327 -2.45 22.59 -0.86
CA ALA A 327 -3.68 23.17 -1.39
C ALA A 327 -4.60 22.10 -1.97
N GLU A 328 -4.00 21.11 -2.65
CA GLU A 328 -4.74 19.99 -3.21
C GLU A 328 -5.35 19.08 -2.15
N ILE A 329 -4.61 18.76 -1.10
CA ILE A 329 -5.15 17.99 0.04
C ILE A 329 -6.28 18.76 0.73
N LYS A 330 -6.16 20.08 0.89
CA LYS A 330 -7.26 20.89 1.45
C LYS A 330 -8.51 20.86 0.57
N ARG A 331 -8.34 20.92 -0.76
CA ARG A 331 -9.46 20.77 -1.71
C ARG A 331 -10.11 19.40 -1.56
N ALA A 332 -9.32 18.33 -1.51
CA ALA A 332 -9.81 16.98 -1.30
C ALA A 332 -10.56 16.82 0.04
N PHE A 333 -9.98 17.34 1.13
CA PHE A 333 -10.58 17.32 2.45
C PHE A 333 -11.94 18.01 2.50
N ARG A 334 -12.09 19.18 1.84
CA ARG A 334 -13.40 19.87 1.74
C ARG A 334 -14.44 19.06 0.97
N ARG A 335 -14.07 18.47 -0.18
CA ARG A 335 -14.98 17.62 -0.96
C ARG A 335 -15.46 16.38 -0.20
N LEU A 336 -14.56 15.74 0.55
CA LEU A 336 -14.94 14.65 1.45
C LEU A 336 -15.81 15.13 2.62
N GLY A 337 -15.62 16.38 3.08
CA GLY A 337 -16.48 17.03 4.07
C GLY A 337 -17.92 17.17 3.57
N GLU A 338 -18.12 17.78 2.40
CA GLU A 338 -19.43 17.95 1.77
C GLU A 338 -20.19 16.61 1.66
N ALA A 339 -19.51 15.54 1.26
CA ALA A 339 -20.09 14.20 1.21
C ALA A 339 -20.42 13.64 2.60
N ARG A 340 -19.53 13.83 3.58
CA ARG A 340 -19.70 13.31 4.94
C ARG A 340 -20.81 14.04 5.70
N ASP A 341 -20.98 15.33 5.49
CA ASP A 341 -22.03 16.11 6.16
C ASP A 341 -23.42 15.57 5.76
N LEU A 342 -23.59 15.22 4.48
CA LEU A 342 -24.79 14.57 3.97
C LEU A 342 -24.99 13.17 4.56
N ASP A 343 -23.92 12.38 4.69
CA ASP A 343 -24.00 11.05 5.34
C ASP A 343 -24.45 11.16 6.80
N VAL A 344 -23.92 12.13 7.55
CA VAL A 344 -24.29 12.37 8.95
C VAL A 344 -25.73 12.87 9.06
N ALA A 345 -26.15 13.79 8.18
CA ALA A 345 -27.52 14.30 8.16
C ALA A 345 -28.55 13.18 7.89
N ILE A 346 -28.27 12.31 6.90
CA ILE A 346 -29.12 11.15 6.60
C ILE A 346 -29.16 10.18 7.78
N GLU A 347 -28.01 9.90 8.42
CA GLU A 347 -27.94 9.03 9.59
C GLU A 347 -28.74 9.60 10.79
N ALA A 348 -28.61 10.90 11.05
CA ALA A 348 -29.32 11.58 12.13
C ALA A 348 -30.84 11.57 11.92
N LEU A 349 -31.31 11.87 10.70
CA LEU A 349 -32.75 11.83 10.38
C LEU A 349 -33.34 10.43 10.46
N ASN A 350 -32.62 9.40 9.99
CA ASN A 350 -33.08 8.02 10.13
C ASN A 350 -33.21 7.59 11.60
N LYS A 351 -32.37 8.14 12.50
CA LYS A 351 -32.42 7.86 13.94
C LYS A 351 -33.52 8.64 14.67
N SER A 352 -33.92 9.81 14.19
CA SER A 352 -34.88 10.67 14.88
C SER A 352 -36.31 10.13 14.91
N LYS A 353 -36.63 9.11 14.09
CA LYS A 353 -37.97 8.48 13.96
C LYS A 353 -39.13 9.47 13.78
N GLN A 354 -38.84 10.69 13.30
CA GLN A 354 -39.86 11.68 13.01
C GLN A 354 -40.71 11.23 11.82
N SER A 355 -42.04 11.23 12.02
CA SER A 355 -43.01 11.09 10.93
C SER A 355 -42.87 12.26 9.94
N ASP A 356 -42.97 11.95 8.65
CA ASP A 356 -42.93 12.90 7.51
C ASP A 356 -41.55 13.47 7.10
N THR A 357 -40.46 12.71 7.29
CA THR A 357 -39.12 13.08 6.81
C THR A 357 -38.79 12.58 5.39
N GLY A 358 -39.73 11.91 4.72
CA GLY A 358 -39.50 11.19 3.46
C GLY A 358 -39.00 12.08 2.31
N ALA A 359 -39.62 13.25 2.11
CA ALA A 359 -39.20 14.18 1.07
C ALA A 359 -37.79 14.74 1.31
N ILE A 360 -37.46 15.06 2.56
CA ILE A 360 -36.14 15.55 2.97
C ILE A 360 -35.08 14.47 2.77
N LEU A 361 -35.34 13.23 3.22
CA LEU A 361 -34.44 12.10 3.04
C LEU A 361 -34.15 11.83 1.55
N ASN A 362 -35.16 11.94 0.70
CA ASN A 362 -35.01 11.79 -0.74
C ASN A 362 -34.13 12.92 -1.34
N GLY A 363 -34.32 14.17 -0.90
CA GLY A 363 -33.45 15.30 -1.23
C GLY A 363 -31.98 15.03 -0.87
N LEU A 364 -31.73 14.72 0.40
CA LEU A 364 -30.38 14.44 0.90
C LEU A 364 -29.74 13.24 0.20
N CYS A 365 -30.49 12.19 -0.11
CA CYS A 365 -29.98 11.05 -0.86
C CYS A 365 -29.54 11.42 -2.28
N ARG A 366 -30.27 12.32 -2.96
CA ARG A 366 -29.87 12.86 -4.28
C ARG A 366 -28.60 13.69 -4.16
N ASP A 367 -28.54 14.57 -3.18
CA ASP A 367 -27.37 15.43 -2.94
C ASP A 367 -26.14 14.61 -2.57
N ARG A 368 -26.30 13.56 -1.75
CA ARG A 368 -25.22 12.63 -1.41
C ARG A 368 -24.67 11.94 -2.65
N LYS A 369 -25.56 11.44 -3.53
CA LYS A 369 -25.13 10.85 -4.81
C LYS A 369 -24.33 11.86 -5.65
N ALA A 370 -24.74 13.12 -5.68
CA ALA A 370 -24.01 14.17 -6.38
C ALA A 370 -22.66 14.49 -5.73
N ALA A 371 -22.59 14.54 -4.40
CA ALA A 371 -21.34 14.74 -3.66
C ALA A 371 -20.37 13.57 -3.87
N TYR A 372 -20.87 12.34 -3.87
CA TYR A 372 -20.05 11.14 -4.11
C TYR A 372 -19.47 11.13 -5.53
N ARG A 373 -20.23 11.58 -6.55
CA ARG A 373 -19.68 11.76 -7.91
C ARG A 373 -18.51 12.75 -7.92
N LYS A 374 -18.62 13.87 -7.22
CA LYS A 374 -17.51 14.84 -7.08
C LYS A 374 -16.29 14.25 -6.36
N VAL A 375 -16.50 13.36 -5.39
CA VAL A 375 -15.42 12.60 -4.74
C VAL A 375 -14.76 11.64 -5.74
N VAL A 376 -15.54 10.87 -6.51
CA VAL A 376 -15.01 9.97 -7.54
C VAL A 376 -14.24 10.75 -8.61
N GLU A 377 -14.77 11.88 -9.11
CA GLU A 377 -14.07 12.75 -10.07
C GLU A 377 -12.72 13.26 -9.54
N LEU A 378 -12.67 13.61 -8.24
CA LEU A 378 -11.42 13.98 -7.59
C LEU A 378 -10.44 12.80 -7.55
N LEU A 379 -10.91 11.61 -7.18
CA LEU A 379 -10.09 10.40 -7.06
C LEU A 379 -9.63 9.87 -8.43
N CYS A 380 -10.38 10.09 -9.50
CA CYS A 380 -9.94 9.79 -10.87
C CYS A 380 -9.10 10.92 -11.49
N SER A 381 -8.80 11.98 -10.73
CA SER A 381 -8.05 13.13 -11.24
C SER A 381 -6.55 12.87 -11.26
N ARG A 382 -5.97 12.89 -12.46
CA ARG A 382 -4.51 12.90 -12.68
C ARG A 382 -3.82 14.01 -11.88
N ARG A 383 -4.46 15.18 -11.75
CA ARG A 383 -3.93 16.32 -11.00
C ARG A 383 -3.84 16.02 -9.50
N PHE A 384 -4.83 15.36 -8.93
CA PHE A 384 -4.83 14.98 -7.52
C PHE A 384 -3.69 14.01 -7.22
N TRP A 385 -3.60 12.92 -7.98
CA TRP A 385 -2.57 11.90 -7.77
C TRP A 385 -1.15 12.39 -8.07
N ALA A 386 -0.95 13.20 -9.11
CA ALA A 386 0.35 13.83 -9.35
C ALA A 386 0.81 14.69 -8.16
N ARG A 387 -0.12 15.35 -7.44
CA ARG A 387 0.18 16.11 -6.22
C ARG A 387 0.47 15.22 -5.03
N MET A 388 -0.22 14.08 -4.91
CA MET A 388 0.06 13.07 -3.90
C MET A 388 1.43 12.42 -4.11
N ILE A 389 1.81 12.12 -5.36
CA ILE A 389 3.14 11.59 -5.72
C ILE A 389 4.23 12.61 -5.39
N ALA A 390 4.06 13.88 -5.75
CA ALA A 390 5.03 14.93 -5.41
C ALA A 390 5.16 15.14 -3.89
N LEU A 391 4.07 14.97 -3.14
CA LEU A 391 4.13 15.00 -1.68
C LEU A 391 4.89 13.79 -1.13
N LEU A 392 4.61 12.61 -1.66
CA LEU A 392 5.28 11.37 -1.26
C LEU A 392 6.78 11.46 -1.49
N GLU A 393 7.21 11.92 -2.68
CA GLU A 393 8.60 12.26 -2.98
C GLU A 393 9.19 13.24 -1.97
N THR A 394 8.48 14.34 -1.66
CA THR A 394 8.96 15.32 -0.69
C THR A 394 9.18 14.70 0.69
N ILE A 395 8.31 13.79 1.11
CA ILE A 395 8.40 13.10 2.40
C ILE A 395 9.61 12.16 2.43
N ILE A 396 9.89 11.45 1.33
CA ILE A 396 10.93 10.40 1.26
C ILE A 396 12.30 10.96 0.91
N CYS A 397 12.36 11.76 -0.15
CA CYS A 397 13.61 12.33 -0.68
C CYS A 397 14.01 13.63 0.03
N GLY A 398 13.07 14.29 0.70
CA GLY A 398 13.33 15.53 1.42
C GLY A 398 14.16 15.28 2.67
N ARG A 399 15.48 15.20 2.52
CA ARG A 399 16.41 15.58 3.59
C ARG A 399 16.45 17.11 3.64
N ASN A 400 16.56 17.68 4.84
CA ASN A 400 16.90 19.09 5.01
C ASN A 400 18.33 19.33 4.47
N THR A 401 18.47 19.60 3.16
CA THR A 401 19.75 20.00 2.54
C THR A 401 20.12 21.45 2.85
N ASN A 402 19.42 22.11 3.77
CA ASN A 402 19.81 23.44 4.18
C ASN A 402 21.11 23.32 4.99
N LYS A 403 22.19 23.97 4.53
CA LYS A 403 23.44 24.21 5.27
C LYS A 403 23.25 24.95 6.62
N GLN A 404 22.00 25.17 7.05
CA GLN A 404 21.61 25.63 8.39
C GLN A 404 21.17 24.49 9.34
N ALA A 405 21.05 23.25 8.86
CA ALA A 405 20.76 22.08 9.70
C ALA A 405 21.96 21.70 10.59
N SER A 406 23.18 22.12 10.23
CA SER A 406 24.37 22.03 11.10
C SER A 406 24.27 22.86 12.39
N ALA A 407 23.19 23.65 12.57
CA ALA A 407 22.95 24.41 13.78
C ALA A 407 21.72 23.96 14.59
N CYS A 408 20.99 22.91 14.19
CA CYS A 408 19.80 22.47 14.91
C CYS A 408 20.04 21.17 15.68
N ARG A 409 20.70 21.24 16.84
CA ARG A 409 20.77 20.14 17.86
C ARG A 409 19.39 19.55 18.21
N ARG A 410 18.31 20.22 17.81
CA ARG A 410 16.92 19.80 17.97
C ARG A 410 16.46 18.73 16.96
N CYS A 411 17.01 18.64 15.76
CA CYS A 411 16.53 17.67 14.76
C CYS A 411 17.01 16.24 15.04
N GLU A 412 18.15 16.09 15.71
CA GLU A 412 18.76 14.82 16.12
C GLU A 412 18.24 14.32 17.49
N ALA A 413 17.50 15.16 18.22
CA ALA A 413 16.96 14.76 19.50
C ALA A 413 15.86 13.68 19.32
N PRO A 414 15.78 12.70 20.23
CA PRO A 414 14.78 11.63 20.18
C PRO A 414 13.35 12.18 20.08
N HIS A 415 12.51 11.53 19.29
CA HIS A 415 11.09 11.90 19.16
C HIS A 415 10.35 11.93 20.51
N SER A 416 10.73 11.06 21.45
CA SER A 416 10.21 11.01 22.82
C SER A 416 10.30 12.35 23.55
N TYR A 417 11.42 13.06 23.42
CA TYR A 417 11.62 14.39 24.02
C TYR A 417 10.62 15.43 23.50
N TYR A 418 10.28 15.38 22.20
CA TYR A 418 9.29 16.27 21.60
C TYR A 418 7.87 15.87 21.88
N CYS A 419 7.59 14.57 21.98
CA CYS A 419 6.28 14.06 22.36
C CYS A 419 5.85 14.65 23.69
N VAL A 420 6.70 14.56 24.72
CA VAL A 420 6.41 15.11 26.04
C VAL A 420 6.13 16.61 25.93
N ARG A 421 7.04 17.37 25.32
CA ARG A 421 6.90 18.84 25.25
C ARG A 421 5.71 19.33 24.41
N HIS A 422 5.37 18.66 23.31
CA HIS A 422 4.17 19.00 22.54
C HIS A 422 2.91 18.48 23.19
N PHE A 423 2.94 17.31 23.84
CA PHE A 423 1.82 16.80 24.61
C PHE A 423 1.50 17.77 25.74
N ASP A 424 2.50 18.19 26.53
CA ASP A 424 2.35 19.18 27.59
C ASP A 424 1.75 20.48 27.06
N LYS A 425 2.27 21.02 25.95
CA LYS A 425 1.71 22.23 25.34
C LYS A 425 0.28 22.04 24.80
N THR A 426 -0.02 20.87 24.23
CA THR A 426 -1.37 20.58 23.70
C THR A 426 -2.35 20.32 24.83
N MET A 427 -1.88 19.74 25.94
CA MET A 427 -2.62 19.55 27.18
C MET A 427 -2.86 20.89 27.87
N GLU A 428 -1.87 21.77 27.95
CA GLU A 428 -2.02 23.15 28.42
C GLU A 428 -3.02 23.94 27.54
N GLU A 429 -2.95 23.82 26.21
CA GLU A 429 -3.92 24.42 25.29
C GLU A 429 -5.33 23.80 25.46
N ALA A 430 -5.44 22.49 25.65
CA ALA A 430 -6.71 21.80 25.88
C ALA A 430 -7.31 22.13 27.26
N GLU A 431 -6.49 22.24 28.29
CA GLU A 431 -6.84 22.68 29.65
C GLU A 431 -7.23 24.15 29.68
N ARG A 432 -6.65 24.98 28.80
CA ARG A 432 -7.04 26.37 28.60
C ARG A 432 -8.36 26.53 27.82
N ILE A 433 -8.73 25.57 26.99
CA ILE A 433 -10.03 25.49 26.29
C ILE A 433 -11.11 24.86 27.19
N ARG A 434 -10.72 24.07 28.20
CA ARG A 434 -11.65 23.40 29.14
C ARG A 434 -12.61 24.34 29.90
N PRO A 435 -12.26 25.59 30.29
CA PRO A 435 -13.19 26.50 30.94
C PRO A 435 -14.21 27.11 29.97
N SER A 436 -14.01 27.02 28.65
CA SER A 436 -14.94 27.57 27.64
C SER A 436 -16.05 26.60 27.26
N ILE A 437 -16.01 25.34 27.70
CA ILE A 437 -17.03 24.31 27.42
C ILE A 437 -17.89 24.02 28.66
N ALA A 438 -17.58 24.63 29.82
CA ALA A 438 -18.35 24.46 31.06
C ALA A 438 -19.35 25.61 31.33
N LEU A 439 -19.56 26.53 30.38
CA LEU A 439 -20.43 27.71 30.53
C LEU A 439 -21.37 27.98 29.34
N GLU A 440 -21.64 26.98 28.50
CA GLU A 440 -22.84 26.94 27.61
C GLU A 440 -23.58 25.62 27.88
#